data_AF-A0A795A7T0-F1
#
_entry.id   AF-A0A795A7T0-F1
#
_cell.length_a   1.000
_cell.length_b   1.000
_cell.length_c   1.000
_cell.angle_alpha   90.00
_cell.angle_beta   90.00
_cell.angle_gamma   90.00
#
_symmetry.space_group_name_H-M   'P 1'
#
loop_
_entity.id
_entity.type
_entity.pdbx_description
1 polymer ?
#
loop_
_entity_poly.entity_id
_entity_poly.type
_entity_poly.pdbx_seq_one_letter_code
_entity_poly.pdbx_strand_id
1 'polypeptide(L)' 'MASLIEFLEAVGLENVTVQPLHQCITGVAMERKGGAKVSFLTNEITPSDAFGEMKRTAFIVWMDAKKFDAALEKTKGK' A
#
# COMPACT_ATOMS: atom_id res chain seq x y z
N MET A 1 -13.76 4.81 15.29
CA MET A 1 -12.82 4.20 14.32
C MET A 1 -11.53 3.96 15.06
N ALA A 2 -10.98 2.76 15.00
CA ALA A 2 -9.62 2.52 15.47
C ALA A 2 -8.66 3.42 14.65
N SER A 3 -7.70 4.03 15.32
CA SER A 3 -6.58 4.68 14.64
C SER A 3 -5.82 3.66 13.79
N LEU A 4 -5.07 4.13 12.80
CA LEU A 4 -4.23 3.25 11.97
C LEU A 4 -3.25 2.43 12.84
N ILE A 5 -2.78 3.02 13.94
CA ILE A 5 -1.88 2.36 14.91
C ILE A 5 -2.62 1.21 15.60
N GLU A 6 -3.77 1.48 16.23
CA GLU A 6 -4.58 0.45 16.91
C GLU A 6 -4.98 -0.68 15.95
N PHE A 7 -5.28 -0.36 14.69
CA PHE A 7 -5.58 -1.36 13.66
C PHE A 7 -4.36 -2.25 13.36
N LEU A 8 -3.19 -1.65 13.13
CA LEU A 8 -1.97 -2.40 12.83
C LEU A 8 -1.50 -3.25 14.02
N GLU A 9 -1.65 -2.74 15.25
CA GLU A 9 -1.37 -3.50 16.47
C GLU A 9 -2.32 -4.70 16.62
N ALA A 10 -3.61 -4.53 16.31
CA ALA A 10 -4.58 -5.63 16.36
C ALA A 10 -4.31 -6.72 15.30
N VAL A 11 -3.73 -6.37 14.15
CA VAL A 11 -3.31 -7.32 13.10
C VAL A 11 -1.99 -8.04 13.47
N GLY A 12 -1.13 -7.39 14.25
CA GLY A 12 0.24 -7.84 14.52
C GLY A 12 1.19 -7.41 13.39
N LEU A 13 2.20 -6.61 13.72
CA LEU A 13 3.11 -5.99 12.75
C LEU A 13 3.91 -7.03 11.93
N GLU A 14 4.15 -8.21 12.50
CA GLU A 14 4.80 -9.34 11.84
C GLU A 14 3.97 -9.97 10.71
N ASN A 15 2.66 -9.71 10.69
CA ASN A 15 1.74 -10.19 9.65
C ASN A 15 1.51 -9.15 8.54
N VAL A 16 2.20 -8.01 8.61
CA VAL A 16 2.03 -6.89 7.68
C VAL A 16 3.25 -6.75 6.77
N THR A 17 3.01 -6.78 5.47
CA THR A 17 4.00 -6.43 4.45
C THR A 17 3.75 -5.02 3.93
N VAL A 18 4.83 -4.30 3.62
CA VAL A 18 4.76 -2.92 3.12
C VAL A 18 5.39 -2.86 1.73
N GLN A 19 4.63 -2.32 0.79
CA GLN A 19 5.10 -2.09 -0.57
C GLN A 19 4.88 -0.61 -0.95
N PRO A 20 5.95 0.16 -1.23
CA PRO A 20 5.80 1.55 -1.64
C PRO A 20 5.15 1.66 -3.03
N LEU A 21 3.94 2.23 -3.10
CA LEU A 21 3.19 2.30 -4.36
C LEU A 21 3.95 3.03 -5.48
N HIS A 22 4.68 4.11 -5.17
CA HIS A 22 5.42 4.87 -6.18
C HIS A 22 6.48 4.05 -6.93
N GLN A 23 6.88 2.88 -6.40
CA GLN A 23 7.86 1.98 -7.02
C GLN A 23 7.21 0.87 -7.86
N CYS A 24 5.89 0.69 -7.78
CA CYS A 24 5.19 -0.41 -8.45
C CYS A 24 3.97 0.02 -9.27
N ILE A 25 3.67 1.33 -9.35
CA ILE A 25 2.64 1.86 -10.24
C ILE A 25 3.03 1.56 -11.69
N THR A 26 2.12 0.91 -12.41
CA THR A 26 2.26 0.56 -13.83
C THR A 26 1.39 1.40 -14.74
N GLY A 27 0.42 2.13 -14.18
CA GLY A 27 -0.40 3.05 -14.97
C GLY A 27 -1.26 3.95 -14.10
N VAL A 28 -1.50 5.16 -14.61
CA VAL A 28 -2.47 6.09 -14.04
C VAL A 28 -3.33 6.61 -15.18
N ALA A 29 -4.64 6.39 -15.09
CA ALA A 29 -5.61 6.89 -16.05
C ALA A 29 -6.59 7.83 -15.35
N MET A 30 -6.76 9.03 -15.91
CA MET A 30 -7.73 10.00 -15.39
C MET A 30 -9.13 9.61 -15.85
N GLU A 31 -10.04 9.44 -14.91
CA GLU A 31 -11.45 9.19 -15.17
C GLU A 31 -12.17 10.50 -15.51
N ARG A 32 -13.11 10.44 -16.45
CA ARG A 32 -13.84 11.62 -16.98
C ARG A 32 -14.59 12.44 -15.92
N LYS A 33 -14.76 11.91 -14.70
CA LYS A 33 -15.47 12.55 -13.58
C LYS A 33 -14.55 12.91 -12.39
N GLY A 34 -13.24 13.02 -12.60
CA GLY A 34 -12.31 13.55 -11.60
C GLY A 34 -11.72 12.51 -10.64
N GLY A 35 -11.70 11.24 -11.04
CA GLY A 35 -10.96 10.18 -10.35
C GLY A 35 -9.67 9.82 -11.09
N ALA A 36 -8.78 9.10 -10.42
CA ALA A 36 -7.64 8.45 -11.05
C ALA A 36 -7.74 6.94 -10.85
N LYS A 37 -7.76 6.18 -11.95
CA LYS A 37 -7.54 4.74 -11.92
C LYS A 37 -6.04 4.49 -11.85
N VAL A 38 -5.59 3.94 -10.73
CA VAL A 38 -4.18 3.58 -10.52
C VAL A 38 -4.04 2.06 -10.65
N SER A 39 -3.18 1.62 -11.56
CA SER A 39 -2.76 0.24 -11.71
C SER A 39 -1.37 0.07 -11.10
N PHE A 40 -1.18 -0.98 -10.30
CA PHE A 40 0.10 -1.30 -9.69
C PHE A 40 0.33 -2.81 -9.67
N LEU A 41 1.60 -3.22 -9.69
CA LEU A 41 2.00 -4.60 -9.47
C LEU A 41 2.18 -4.86 -7.98
N THR A 42 1.90 -6.08 -7.54
CA THR A 42 2.22 -6.53 -6.18
C THR A 42 2.86 -7.91 -6.22
N ASN A 43 3.80 -8.14 -5.30
CA ASN A 43 4.42 -9.45 -5.10
C ASN A 43 3.64 -10.29 -4.08
N GLU A 44 2.66 -9.69 -3.40
CA GLU A 44 1.90 -10.33 -2.33
C GLU A 44 0.81 -11.26 -2.89
N ILE A 45 0.27 -10.93 -4.07
CA ILE A 45 -0.73 -11.75 -4.75
C ILE A 45 -0.01 -12.59 -5.81
N THR A 46 0.10 -13.88 -5.55
CA THR A 46 0.69 -14.82 -6.49
C THR A 46 -0.34 -15.31 -7.51
N PRO A 47 0.09 -15.88 -8.66
CA PRO A 47 -0.85 -16.52 -9.59
C PRO A 47 -1.72 -17.58 -8.92
N SER A 48 -1.18 -18.36 -7.98
CA SER A 48 -1.94 -19.33 -7.18
C SER A 48 -3.07 -18.70 -6.35
N ASP A 49 -2.90 -17.47 -5.87
CA ASP A 49 -3.95 -16.73 -5.16
C ASP A 49 -5.04 -16.23 -6.12
N ALA A 50 -4.71 -15.99 -7.38
CA ALA A 50 -5.65 -15.53 -8.40
C ALA A 50 -6.58 -16.63 -8.94
N PHE A 51 -6.13 -17.90 -8.89
CA PHE A 51 -6.91 -19.06 -9.32
C PHE A 51 -7.63 -19.78 -8.16
N GLY A 52 -7.42 -19.33 -6.91
CA GLY A 52 -8.07 -19.86 -5.70
C GLY A 52 -8.86 -18.80 -4.94
N GLU A 53 -9.20 -19.07 -3.67
CA GLU A 53 -9.72 -18.02 -2.78
C GLU A 53 -8.61 -17.01 -2.48
N MET A 54 -8.91 -15.72 -2.66
CA MET A 54 -7.96 -14.65 -2.40
C MET A 54 -7.70 -14.54 -0.89
N LYS A 55 -6.57 -15.09 -0.43
CA LYS A 55 -6.22 -15.13 1.00
C LYS A 55 -5.55 -13.87 1.53
N ARG A 56 -5.14 -12.96 0.64
CA ARG A 56 -4.47 -11.70 1.02
C ARG A 56 -5.39 -10.52 0.78
N THR A 57 -5.48 -9.65 1.77
CA THR A 57 -6.16 -8.37 1.69
C THR A 57 -5.15 -7.23 1.72
N ALA A 58 -5.47 -6.12 1.07
CA ALA A 58 -4.64 -4.92 1.06
C ALA A 58 -5.48 -3.71 1.42
N PHE A 59 -4.86 -2.76 2.11
CA PHE A 59 -5.39 -1.43 2.31
C PHE A 59 -4.35 -0.41 1.83
N ILE A 60 -4.81 0.67 1.21
CA ILE A 60 -3.93 1.68 0.62
C ILE A 60 -3.96 2.93 1.51
N VAL A 61 -2.78 3.38 1.93
CA VAL A 61 -2.61 4.62 2.68
C VAL A 61 -1.99 5.68 1.76
N TRP A 62 -2.73 6.75 1.52
CA TRP A 62 -2.22 7.92 0.80
C TRP A 62 -1.65 8.92 1.78
N MET A 63 -0.51 9.50 1.45
CA MET A 63 0.19 10.48 2.27
C MET A 63 0.83 11.54 1.39
N ASP A 64 1.07 12.72 1.96
CA ASP A 64 1.81 13.78 1.28
C ASP A 64 3.24 13.31 0.97
N ALA A 65 3.64 13.43 -0.29
CA ALA A 65 4.93 12.94 -0.76
C ALA A 65 6.12 13.57 0.00
N LYS A 66 6.07 14.87 0.27
CA LYS A 66 7.16 15.57 0.97
C LYS A 66 7.26 15.13 2.43
N LYS A 67 6.11 14.89 3.08
CA LYS A 67 6.07 14.36 4.44
C LYS A 67 6.59 12.92 4.50
N PHE A 68 6.26 12.10 3.51
CA PHE A 68 6.80 10.73 3.38
C PHE A 68 8.32 10.75 3.23
N ASP A 69 8.86 11.51 2.27
CA ASP A 69 10.30 11.58 2.03
C ASP A 69 11.05 12.07 3.28
N ALA A 70 10.53 13.11 3.94
CA ALA A 70 11.12 13.62 5.19
C ALA A 70 11.08 12.60 6.34
N ALA A 71 10.05 11.75 6.42
CA ALA A 71 9.97 10.68 7.40
C ALA A 71 10.94 9.54 7.05
N LEU A 72 11.03 9.18 5.76
CA LEU A 72 11.89 8.13 5.25
C LEU A 72 13.38 8.45 5.52
N GLU A 73 13.81 9.68 5.26
CA GLU A 73 15.19 10.12 5.54
C GLU A 73 15.52 10.05 7.04
N LYS A 74 14.57 10.37 7.93
CA LYS A 74 14.75 10.21 9.38
C LYS A 74 14.92 8.75 9.80
N THR A 75 14.27 7.83 9.08
CA THR A 75 14.37 6.39 9.38
C THR A 75 15.61 5.73 8.79
N LYS A 76 16.15 6.24 7.66
CA LYS A 76 17.40 5.75 7.06
C LYS A 76 18.66 6.23 7.78
N GLY A 77 18.57 7.33 8.53
CA GLY A 77 19.65 7.86 9.38
C GLY A 77 19.80 7.17 10.74
N LYS A 78 19.06 6.09 10.98
CA LYS A 78 19.21 5.18 12.14
C LYS A 78 19.79 3.86 11.67
#